data_AF-A0A392UN51-F1
#
_entry.id   AF-A0A392UN51-F1
#
_cell.length_a   1.000
_cell.length_b   1.000
_cell.length_c   1.000
_cell.angle_alpha   90.00
_cell.angle_beta   90.00
_cell.angle_gamma   90.00
#
_symmetry.space_group_name_H-M   'P 1'
#
loop_
_entity.id
_entity.type
_entity.pdbx_description
1 polymer ?
#
loop_
_entity_poly.entity_id
_entity_poly.type
_entity_poly.pdbx_seq_one_letter_code
_entity_poly.pdbx_strand_id
1 'polypeptide(L)' 'MANFEVRRILVDPGSSVDIMYAYTFETIQLNERNLTPYMGSDLQDFNGTTTKPWGYVDLIVTVGA' A
#
# COMPACT_ATOMS: atom_id res chain seq x y z
N MET A 1 -9.08 -7.40 -9.82
CA MET A 1 -8.93 -8.62 -9.01
C MET A 1 -7.46 -9.01 -9.05
N ALA A 2 -6.76 -9.00 -7.91
CA ALA A 2 -5.38 -9.50 -7.83
C ALA A 2 -5.40 -11.05 -7.81
N ASN A 3 -4.43 -11.70 -8.47
CA ASN A 3 -4.32 -13.17 -8.51
C ASN A 3 -3.54 -13.73 -7.30
N PHE A 4 -3.67 -13.11 -6.14
CA PHE A 4 -2.86 -13.41 -4.97
C PHE A 4 -3.67 -13.35 -3.68
N GLU A 5 -3.34 -14.26 -2.76
CA GLU A 5 -3.88 -14.31 -1.40
C GLU A 5 -2.95 -13.55 -0.44
N VAL A 6 -3.44 -12.43 0.12
CA VAL A 6 -2.74 -11.70 1.19
C VAL A 6 -2.75 -12.56 2.45
N ARG A 7 -1.64 -13.24 2.73
CA ARG A 7 -1.55 -14.12 3.92
C ARG A 7 -1.19 -13.39 5.21
N ARG A 8 -0.50 -12.25 5.12
CA ARG A 8 -0.01 -11.50 6.28
C ARG A 8 0.03 -10.01 5.96
N ILE A 9 -0.36 -9.20 6.93
CA ILE A 9 -0.15 -7.75 6.95
C ILE A 9 0.70 -7.41 8.17
N LEU A 10 1.56 -6.39 8.06
CA LEU A 10 2.25 -5.82 9.20
C LEU A 10 1.42 -4.66 9.73
N VAL A 11 1.16 -4.65 11.04
CA VAL A 11 0.39 -3.59 11.69
C VAL A 11 1.36 -2.73 12.48
N ASP A 12 1.49 -1.47 12.10
CA ASP A 12 2.30 -0.48 12.80
C ASP A 12 1.40 0.64 13.37
N PRO A 13 1.15 0.66 14.69
CA PRO A 13 0.33 1.69 15.32
C PRO A 13 1.02 3.07 15.38
N GLY A 14 2.32 3.15 15.08
CA GLY A 14 3.06 4.41 15.00
C GLY A 14 2.86 5.16 13.68
N SER A 15 2.31 4.50 12.66
CA SER A 15 2.00 5.11 11.36
C SER A 15 0.60 5.73 11.35
N SER A 16 0.46 6.86 10.66
CA SER A 16 -0.82 7.51 10.42
C SER A 16 -1.55 7.00 9.17
N VAL A 17 -0.87 6.21 8.34
CA VAL A 17 -1.38 5.69 7.06
C VAL A 17 -0.93 4.26 6.81
N ASP A 18 -1.74 3.50 6.08
CA ASP A 18 -1.36 2.20 5.54
C ASP A 18 -0.55 2.39 4.25
N ILE A 19 0.54 1.62 4.10
CA ILE A 19 1.39 1.68 2.92
C ILE A 19 1.61 0.30 2.29
N MET A 20 1.82 0.30 0.98
CA MET A 20 2.29 -0.85 0.22
C MET A 20 3.57 -0.45 -0.51
N TYR A 21 4.62 -1.27 -0.40
CA TYR A 21 5.82 -1.10 -1.19
C TYR A 21 5.58 -1.47 -2.65
N ALA A 22 6.17 -0.71 -3.58
CA ALA A 22 6.09 -0.99 -5.03
C ALA A 22 6.50 -2.42 -5.39
N TYR A 23 7.56 -2.93 -4.76
CA TYR A 23 7.97 -4.32 -4.95
C TYR A 23 6.88 -5.33 -4.58
N THR A 24 6.16 -5.08 -3.47
CA THR A 24 5.03 -5.93 -3.06
C THR A 24 3.89 -5.84 -4.08
N PHE A 25 3.52 -4.62 -4.50
CA PHE A 25 2.49 -4.38 -5.51
C PHE A 25 2.72 -5.21 -6.78
N GLU A 26 3.94 -5.17 -7.32
CA GLU A 26 4.32 -5.95 -8.50
C GLU A 26 4.32 -7.47 -8.23
N THR A 27 4.85 -7.88 -7.08
CA THR A 27 4.93 -9.31 -6.70
C THR A 27 3.55 -9.96 -6.60
N ILE A 28 2.54 -9.20 -6.17
CA ILE A 28 1.16 -9.67 -6.06
C ILE A 28 0.35 -9.52 -7.37
N GLN A 29 1.07 -9.25 -8.47
CA GLN A 29 0.55 -9.14 -9.84
C GLN A 29 -0.48 -8.01 -10.03
N LEU A 30 -0.40 -6.96 -9.21
CA LEU A 30 -1.08 -5.71 -9.51
C LEU A 30 -0.29 -4.93 -10.56
N ASN A 31 -0.99 -4.08 -11.29
CA ASN A 31 -0.39 -3.19 -12.29
C ASN A 31 -1.06 -1.82 -12.24
N GLU A 32 -0.53 -0.85 -12.97
CA GLU A 32 -0.99 0.55 -12.97
C GLU A 32 -2.50 0.71 -13.20
N ARG A 33 -3.17 -0.22 -13.91
CA ARG A 33 -4.63 -0.18 -14.10
C ARG A 33 -5.42 -0.43 -12.81
N ASN A 34 -4.77 -0.97 -11.79
CA ASN A 34 -5.32 -1.18 -10.46
C ASN A 34 -5.08 0.01 -9.52
N LEU A 35 -4.26 1.00 -9.94
CA LEU A 35 -4.01 2.19 -9.15
C LEU A 35 -5.11 3.23 -9.38
N THR A 36 -5.64 3.73 -8.27
CA THR A 36 -6.36 5.00 -8.26
C THR A 36 -5.35 6.14 -8.10
N PRO A 37 -5.42 7.21 -8.91
CA PRO A 37 -4.50 8.34 -8.79
C PRO A 37 -4.48 8.95 -7.39
N TYR A 38 -3.29 9.17 -6.85
CA TYR A 38 -3.09 9.85 -5.58
C TYR A 38 -3.08 11.38 -5.78
N MET A 39 -3.99 12.08 -5.11
CA MET A 39 -4.12 13.55 -5.17
C MET A 39 -3.83 14.24 -3.82
N GLY A 40 -3.23 13.52 -2.87
CA GLY A 40 -2.89 14.04 -1.55
C GLY A 40 -1.47 14.64 -1.49
N SER A 41 -1.01 14.91 -0.26
CA SER A 41 0.36 15.38 0.02
C SER A 41 1.38 14.24 -0.02
N ASP A 42 2.65 14.54 -0.21
CA ASP A 42 3.71 13.55 -0.05
C ASP A 42 3.67 12.93 1.36
N LEU A 43 4.07 11.66 1.46
CA LEU A 43 4.22 10.99 2.75
C LEU A 43 5.54 11.41 3.37
N GLN A 44 5.53 11.73 4.66
CA GLN A 44 6.72 12.10 5.42
C GLN A 44 7.15 10.92 6.31
N ASP A 45 8.42 10.55 6.20
CA ASP A 45 9.08 9.57 7.05
C ASP A 45 9.58 10.24 8.35
N PHE A 46 9.90 9.43 9.36
CA PHE A 46 10.34 9.90 10.69
C PHE A 46 11.64 10.71 10.67
N ASN A 47 12.46 10.52 9.64
CA ASN A 47 13.68 11.32 9.41
C ASN A 47 13.40 12.65 8.68
N GLY A 48 12.14 12.97 8.41
CA GLY A 48 11.72 14.18 7.70
C GLY A 48 11.80 14.09 6.17
N THR A 49 12.28 12.97 5.62
CA THR A 49 12.26 12.75 4.16
C THR A 49 10.84 12.57 3.66
N THR A 50 10.60 12.96 2.41
CA THR A 50 9.29 12.83 1.78
C THR A 50 9.34 11.89 0.58
N THR A 51 8.25 11.17 0.36
CA THR A 51 8.07 10.31 -0.81
C THR A 51 6.69 10.50 -1.40
N LYS A 52 6.61 10.50 -2.74
CA LYS A 52 5.35 10.63 -3.45
C LYS A 52 4.73 9.25 -3.70
N PRO A 53 3.52 8.97 -3.22
CA PRO A 53 2.82 7.73 -3.53
C PRO A 53 2.55 7.60 -5.03
N TRP A 54 2.59 6.37 -5.54
CA TRP A 54 2.18 6.09 -6.91
C TRP A 54 0.66 6.22 -7.10
N GLY A 55 -0.10 5.87 -6.06
CA GLY A 55 -1.55 5.76 -6.11
C GLY A 55 -2.10 5.07 -4.87
N TYR A 56 -3.39 4.79 -4.91
CA TYR A 56 -4.08 3.92 -3.97
C TYR A 56 -4.45 2.60 -4.63
N VAL A 57 -4.55 1.54 -3.83
CA VAL A 57 -5.15 0.28 -4.24
C VAL A 57 -6.05 -0.24 -3.13
N ASP A 58 -7.24 -0.70 -3.49
CA ASP A 58 -8.13 -1.40 -2.56
C ASP A 58 -7.76 -2.87 -2.51
N LEU A 59 -7.39 -3.35 -1.32
CA LEU A 59 -7.18 -4.76 -1.05
C LEU A 59 -8.21 -5.27 -0.06
N ILE A 60 -8.90 -6.33 -0.45
CA ILE A 60 -9.79 -7.07 0.45
C ILE A 60 -8.91 -7.95 1.34
N VAL A 61 -8.96 -7.70 2.65
CA VAL A 61 -8.25 -8.48 3.67
C VAL A 61 -9.26 -9.12 4.62
N THR A 62 -8.95 -10.32 5.11
CA THR A 62 -9.69 -10.97 6.21
C THR A 62 -8.80 -10.96 7.45
N VAL A 63 -9.31 -10.44 8.56
CA VAL A 63 -8.57 -10.37 9.83
C VAL A 63 -9.19 -11.34 10.82
N GLY A 64 -8.39 -12.27 11.33
CA GLY A 64 -8.85 -13.34 12.23
C GLY A 64 -9.31 -14.60 11.50
N ALA A 65 -9.52 -15.66 12.28
CA ALA A 65 -10.19 -16.89 11.89
C ALA A 65 -11.49 -17.03 12.71
#